data_AF-A0AAU3D364-F1
#
_entry.id   AF-A0AAU3D364-F1
#
_cell.length_a   1.000
_cell.length_b   1.000
_cell.length_c   1.000
_cell.angle_alpha   90.00
_cell.angle_beta   90.00
_cell.angle_gamma   90.00
#
_symmetry.space_group_name_H-M   'P 1'
#
loop_
_entity.id
_entity.type
_entity.pdbx_description
1 polymer ?
#
loop_
_entity_poly.entity_id
_entity_poly.type
_entity_poly.pdbx_seq_one_letter_code
_entity_poly.pdbx_strand_id
1 'polypeptide(L)'
;MSDDLIPRRRLSVGNPATTTMVLTLFPTYVIDSMRRTRENSTGRKLLGYYWGPANRRTGRDGQVSGPGFVADAKDFPPGTRLVVTARVELPAETVVEE
;
A
#
# COMPACT_ATOMS: atom_id res chain seq x y z
N MET A 1 2.81 17.00 11.11
CA MET A 1 3.07 15.61 10.70
C MET A 1 2.72 15.51 9.23
N SER A 2 3.72 15.48 8.36
CA SER A 2 3.48 15.53 6.91
C SER A 2 2.95 14.18 6.44
N ASP A 3 1.76 14.23 5.87
CA ASP A 3 1.09 13.10 5.24
C ASP A 3 1.80 12.83 3.91
N ASP A 4 2.89 12.05 3.96
CA ASP A 4 3.59 11.55 2.75
C ASP A 4 2.68 10.50 2.09
N LEU A 5 1.53 10.96 1.63
CA LEU A 5 0.57 10.21 0.84
C LEU A 5 1.30 9.77 -0.43
N ILE A 6 1.14 8.50 -0.77
CA ILE A 6 1.54 7.97 -2.08
C ILE A 6 1.07 8.97 -3.13
N PRO A 7 1.95 9.45 -4.04
CA PRO A 7 1.56 10.47 -5.01
C PRO A 7 0.40 9.93 -5.85
N ARG A 8 -0.80 10.44 -5.57
CA ARG A 8 -2.02 10.11 -6.31
C ARG A 8 -1.94 10.82 -7.64
N ARG A 9 -1.61 10.10 -8.71
CA ARG A 9 -1.61 10.67 -10.05
C ARG A 9 -3.05 10.71 -10.56
N ARG A 10 -3.53 11.90 -10.93
CA ARG A 10 -4.84 12.06 -11.57
C ARG A 10 -4.78 11.52 -13.00
N LEU A 11 -5.67 10.59 -13.34
CA LEU A 11 -5.90 10.18 -14.72
C LEU A 11 -6.73 11.26 -15.43
N SER A 12 -6.38 11.54 -16.68
CA SER A 12 -7.05 12.54 -17.51
C SER A 12 -6.94 12.14 -18.99
N VAL A 13 -7.59 12.88 -19.88
CA VAL A 13 -7.47 12.65 -21.33
C VAL A 13 -6.01 12.67 -21.80
N GLY A 14 -5.19 13.59 -21.28
CA GLY A 14 -3.75 13.66 -21.60
C GLY A 14 -2.86 12.68 -20.82
N ASN A 15 -3.42 11.91 -19.90
CA ASN A 15 -2.73 10.87 -19.12
C ASN A 15 -3.72 9.73 -18.77
N PRO A 16 -4.17 8.94 -19.77
CA PRO A 16 -5.28 7.99 -19.60
C PRO A 16 -4.84 6.72 -18.86
N ALA A 17 -3.54 6.46 -18.77
CA ALA A 17 -3.00 5.32 -18.05
C ALA A 17 -1.93 5.79 -17.07
N THR A 18 -1.96 5.25 -15.85
CA THR A 18 -0.84 5.38 -14.92
C THR A 18 -0.66 4.07 -14.20
N THR A 19 0.56 3.56 -14.24
CA THR A 19 1.01 2.49 -13.34
C THR A 19 1.66 3.13 -12.13
N THR A 20 1.65 2.39 -11.02
CA THR A 20 2.68 2.36 -9.99
C THR A 20 2.27 2.97 -8.66
N MET A 21 1.21 2.43 -8.07
CA MET A 21 1.19 2.34 -6.61
C MET A 21 1.79 1.00 -6.23
N VAL A 22 3.04 1.01 -5.74
CA VAL A 22 3.71 -0.16 -5.17
C VAL A 22 3.67 -0.02 -3.65
N LEU A 23 2.86 -0.86 -3.04
CA LEU A 23 2.84 -1.03 -1.59
C LEU A 23 3.70 -2.21 -1.21
N THR A 24 4.46 -2.08 -0.13
CA THR A 24 5.24 -3.15 0.48
C THR A 24 4.63 -3.48 1.83
N LEU A 25 4.59 -4.76 2.16
CA LEU A 25 4.13 -5.24 3.45
C LEU A 25 5.27 -5.17 4.47
N PHE A 26 5.10 -4.38 5.52
CA PHE A 26 6.08 -4.22 6.60
C PHE A 26 5.61 -4.90 7.89
N PRO A 27 6.48 -5.64 8.58
CA PRO A 27 6.20 -6.08 9.95
C PRO A 27 6.32 -4.89 10.92
N THR A 28 5.29 -4.69 11.75
CA THR A 28 5.27 -3.66 12.79
C THR A 28 5.46 -4.30 14.16
N TYR A 29 6.38 -3.76 14.97
CA TYR A 29 6.69 -4.27 16.29
C TYR A 29 6.41 -3.21 17.36
N VAL A 30 5.92 -3.64 18.52
CA VAL A 30 5.81 -2.79 19.72
C VAL A 30 6.88 -3.19 20.73
N ILE A 31 7.42 -2.21 21.43
CA ILE A 31 8.32 -2.44 22.57
C ILE A 31 7.43 -2.84 23.75
N ASP A 32 7.53 -4.09 24.16
CA ASP A 32 6.91 -4.60 25.39
C ASP A 32 7.72 -4.09 26.58
N SER A 33 7.37 -2.89 27.06
CA SER A 33 8.01 -2.28 28.21
C SER A 33 7.67 -2.96 29.54
N MET A 34 6.73 -3.92 29.56
CA MET A 34 6.32 -4.63 30.77
C MET A 34 7.13 -5.89 31.04
N ARG A 35 7.81 -6.47 30.04
CA ARG A 35 8.69 -7.65 30.19
C ARG A 35 10.16 -7.30 30.51
N ARG A 36 10.40 -6.40 31.47
CA ARG A 36 11.76 -6.19 32.01
C ARG A 36 12.21 -7.28 33.00
N THR A 37 11.33 -8.22 33.35
CA THR A 37 11.62 -9.27 34.32
C THR A 37 11.81 -10.61 33.63
N ARG A 38 13.04 -11.12 33.72
CA ARG A 38 13.59 -12.39 33.22
C ARG A 38 13.92 -12.46 31.72
N GLU A 39 15.23 -12.40 31.49
CA GLU A 39 15.98 -13.12 30.45
C GLU A 39 15.83 -12.58 29.02
N ASN A 40 16.80 -11.72 28.64
CA ASN A 40 17.43 -11.52 27.33
C ASN A 40 16.58 -11.55 26.03
N SER A 41 15.26 -11.47 26.12
CA SER A 41 14.40 -11.28 24.96
C SER A 41 14.29 -9.78 24.72
N THR A 42 14.98 -9.31 23.68
CA THR A 42 14.80 -7.97 23.13
C THR A 42 13.30 -7.79 22.90
N GLY A 43 12.62 -7.04 23.78
CA GLY A 43 11.17 -7.07 23.98
C GLY A 43 10.35 -6.47 22.83
N ARG A 44 10.54 -6.96 21.61
CA ARG A 44 9.77 -6.57 20.42
C ARG A 44 8.72 -7.64 20.17
N LYS A 45 7.47 -7.32 20.46
CA LYS A 45 6.32 -8.16 20.09
C LYS A 45 5.86 -7.74 18.69
N LEU A 46 5.77 -8.70 17.76
CA LEU A 46 5.15 -8.46 16.46
C LEU A 46 3.68 -8.10 16.68
N LEU A 47 3.30 -6.89 16.28
CA LEU A 47 1.93 -6.39 16.37
C LEU A 47 1.09 -6.88 15.18
N GLY A 48 1.70 -6.94 14.00
CA GLY A 48 1.06 -7.36 12.76
C GLY A 48 1.81 -6.86 11.52
N TYR A 49 1.17 -7.05 10.37
CA TYR A 49 1.67 -6.60 9.08
C TYR A 49 0.84 -5.42 8.57
N TYR A 50 1.49 -4.48 7.91
CA TYR A 50 0.86 -3.26 7.42
C TYR A 50 1.41 -2.89 6.04
N TRP A 51 0.53 -2.46 5.16
CA TRP A 51 0.87 -1.88 3.87
C TRP A 51 1.50 -0.50 4.05
N GLY A 52 2.49 -0.19 3.22
CA GLY A 52 3.06 1.14 3.13
C GLY A 52 3.84 1.36 1.83
N PRO A 53 4.21 2.61 1.53
CA PRO A 53 5.06 2.92 0.39
C PRO A 53 6.39 2.16 0.46
N ALA A 54 6.89 1.67 -0.68
CA ALA A 54 8.15 0.92 -0.74
C ALA A 54 9.38 1.71 -0.23
N ASN A 55 9.34 3.04 -0.24
CA ASN A 55 10.40 3.91 0.26
C ASN A 55 10.33 4.18 1.78
N ARG A 56 9.37 3.59 2.51
CA ARG A 56 9.27 3.72 3.97
C ARG A 56 9.89 2.54 4.70
N ARG A 57 10.15 2.74 6.00
CA ARG A 57 10.62 1.68 6.92
C ARG A 57 9.48 0.94 7.62
N THR A 58 8.27 1.48 7.57
CA THR A 58 7.07 0.92 8.21
C THR A 58 5.82 1.18 7.38
N GLY A 59 4.89 0.23 7.43
CA GLY A 59 3.52 0.37 6.92
C GLY A 59 2.59 0.96 7.97
N ARG A 60 1.46 1.52 7.53
CA ARG A 60 0.45 2.11 8.42
C ARG A 60 -0.94 1.53 8.21
N ASP A 61 -1.18 0.90 7.05
CA ASP A 61 -2.53 0.49 6.64
C ASP A 61 -2.68 -1.02 6.77
N GLY A 62 -3.57 -1.48 7.64
CA GLY A 62 -3.87 -2.91 7.79
C GLY A 62 -4.67 -3.49 6.61
N GLN A 63 -5.27 -2.62 5.79
CA GLN A 63 -6.07 -2.97 4.63
C GLN A 63 -5.95 -1.87 3.58
N VAL A 64 -5.90 -2.25 2.30
CA VAL A 64 -5.96 -1.31 1.16
C VAL A 64 -7.01 -1.82 0.17
N SER A 65 -7.74 -0.91 -0.46
CA SER A 65 -8.81 -1.24 -1.42
C SER A 65 -8.83 -0.29 -2.60
N GLY A 66 -9.48 -0.73 -3.68
CA GLY A 66 -9.75 0.05 -4.89
C GLY A 66 -10.76 -0.67 -5.79
N PRO A 67 -11.08 -0.12 -6.98
CA PRO A 67 -12.01 -0.76 -7.90
C PRO A 67 -11.58 -2.19 -8.24
N GLY A 68 -12.43 -3.17 -7.90
CA GLY A 68 -12.18 -4.58 -8.18
C GLY A 68 -11.20 -5.29 -7.24
N PHE A 69 -10.70 -4.67 -6.17
CA PHE A 69 -9.84 -5.36 -5.20
C PHE A 69 -9.93 -4.83 -3.76
N VAL A 70 -9.68 -5.74 -2.83
CA VAL A 70 -9.38 -5.46 -1.42
C VAL A 70 -8.20 -6.35 -1.03
N ALA A 71 -7.25 -5.81 -0.27
CA ALA A 71 -6.06 -6.51 0.19
C ALA A 71 -5.84 -6.27 1.68
N ASP A 72 -6.16 -7.28 2.49
CA ASP A 72 -5.90 -7.29 3.93
C ASP A 72 -4.46 -7.74 4.21
N ALA A 73 -3.71 -6.92 4.95
CA ALA A 73 -2.28 -7.11 5.18
C ALA A 73 -1.94 -8.45 5.88
N LYS A 74 -2.86 -8.93 6.73
CA LYS A 74 -2.70 -10.19 7.48
C LYS A 74 -2.74 -11.45 6.61
N ASP A 75 -3.27 -11.36 5.40
CA ASP A 75 -3.48 -12.51 4.52
C ASP A 75 -2.24 -12.79 3.63
N PHE A 76 -1.20 -11.96 3.73
CA PHE A 76 0.00 -12.05 2.91
C PHE A 76 1.27 -12.20 3.76
N PRO A 77 2.29 -12.93 3.26
CA PRO A 77 3.57 -13.03 3.94
C PRO A 77 4.39 -11.72 3.83
N PRO A 78 5.30 -11.45 4.77
CA PRO A 78 6.22 -10.31 4.68
C PRO A 78 7.05 -10.34 3.38
N GLY A 79 7.37 -9.15 2.87
CA GLY A 79 8.03 -8.99 1.56
C GLY A 79 7.06 -8.95 0.38
N THR A 80 5.76 -9.18 0.61
CA THR A 80 4.73 -9.04 -0.43
C THR A 80 4.69 -7.60 -0.95
N ARG A 81 4.61 -7.49 -2.29
CA ARG A 81 4.41 -6.23 -2.99
C ARG A 81 3.03 -6.23 -3.64
N LEU A 82 2.20 -5.28 -3.27
CA LEU A 82 0.93 -5.02 -3.94
C LEU A 82 1.16 -3.97 -5.04
N VAL A 83 0.89 -4.34 -6.28
CA VAL A 83 1.05 -3.49 -7.47
C VAL A 83 -0.33 -3.25 -8.08
N VAL A 84 -0.76 -2.00 -8.10
CA VAL A 84 -2.06 -1.60 -8.66
C VAL A 84 -1.85 -0.70 -9.87
N THR A 85 -2.54 -1.03 -10.96
CA THR A 85 -2.54 -0.27 -12.21
C THR A 85 -3.97 0.17 -12.53
N ALA A 86 -4.14 1.43 -12.92
CA ALA A 86 -5.43 1.95 -13.38
C ALA A 86 -5.29 2.52 -14.79
N ARG A 87 -6.31 2.26 -15.62
CA ARG A 87 -6.42 2.75 -17.00
C ARG A 87 -7.84 3.25 -17.24
N VAL A 88 -7.95 4.37 -17.94
CA VAL A 88 -9.20 4.88 -18.51
C VAL A 88 -9.15 4.62 -20.00
N GLU A 89 -10.19 3.99 -20.52
CA GLU A 89 -10.40 3.84 -21.96
C GLU A 89 -11.30 4.97 -22.43
N LEU A 90 -10.84 5.70 -23.44
CA LEU A 90 -11.65 6.73 -24.09
C LEU A 90 -12.54 6.05 -25.14
N PRO A 91 -13.78 6.54 -25.34
CA PRO A 91 -14.61 6.04 -26.42
C PRO A 91 -13.91 6.25 -27.77
N ALA A 92 -14.16 5.34 -28.71
CA ALA A 92 -13.72 5.55 -30.09
C ALA A 92 -14.35 6.84 -30.63
N GLU A 93 -13.56 7.65 -31.33
CA GLU A 93 -14.06 8.87 -31.96
C GLU A 93 -15.08 8.44 -33.02
N THR A 94 -16.37 8.72 -32.78
CA THR A 94 -17.40 8.54 -33.80
C THR A 94 -17.14 9.60 -34.86
N VAL A 95 -16.42 9.19 -35.91
CA VAL A 95 -16.31 9.99 -37.13
C VAL A 95 -17.72 10.05 -37.72
N VAL A 96 -18.39 11.18 -37.50
CA VAL A 96 -19.64 11.47 -38.19
C VAL A 96 -19.19 11.95 -39.58
N GLU A 97 -19.21 11.06 -40.57
CA GLU A 97 -19.08 11.47 -41.96
C GLU A 97 -20.33 12.29 -42.32
N GLU A 98 -20.13 13.58 -42.57
CA GLU A 98 -21.16 14.53 -43.01
C GLU A 98 -21.27 14.55 -44.54
#